data_AF-A0A7G9P4E7-F1
#
_entry.id   AF-A0A7G9P4E7-F1
#
_cell.length_a   1.000
_cell.length_b   1.000
_cell.length_c   1.000
_cell.angle_alpha   90.00
_cell.angle_beta   90.00
_cell.angle_gamma   90.00
#
_symmetry.space_group_name_H-M   'P 1'
#
loop_
_entity.id
_entity.type
_entity.pdbx_description
1 polymer ?
#
loop_
_entity_poly.entity_id
_entity_poly.type
_entity_poly.pdbx_seq_one_letter_code
_entity_poly.pdbx_strand_id
1 'polypeptide(L)'
;MPRPHRQRDVEFRVLDDHLEMTVSFADQPDRNYTHRCKRDVYREVAYAMEERAAGGSTLEELVEAIDTPYTQVNVALAFMKERGCVEVRRRRTYPASGWLYEDAMIEFMALAECPDVR
;
A
#
# COMPACT_ATOMS: atom_id res chain seq x y z
N MET A 1 12.16 -17.79 -23.12
CA MET A 1 12.87 -16.53 -22.84
C MET A 1 12.32 -15.95 -21.54
N PRO A 2 13.14 -15.69 -20.51
CA PRO A 2 12.68 -14.88 -19.39
C PRO A 2 12.37 -13.49 -19.94
N ARG A 3 11.15 -12.99 -19.69
CA ARG A 3 10.86 -11.57 -19.98
C ARG A 3 11.88 -10.76 -19.18
N PRO A 4 12.62 -9.81 -19.77
CA PRO A 4 13.44 -8.90 -18.97
C PRO A 4 12.53 -8.33 -17.89
N HIS A 5 12.97 -8.42 -16.63
CA HIS A 5 12.24 -7.82 -15.52
C HIS A 5 12.04 -6.37 -15.91
N ARG A 6 10.79 -6.03 -16.22
CA ARG A 6 10.41 -4.69 -16.62
C ARG A 6 10.59 -3.85 -15.39
N GLN A 7 11.73 -3.17 -15.30
CA GLN A 7 12.06 -2.32 -14.17
C GLN A 7 10.93 -1.30 -14.04
N ARG A 8 10.29 -1.31 -12.88
CA ARG A 8 9.20 -0.41 -12.54
C ARG A 8 9.63 0.37 -11.32
N ASP A 9 9.44 1.66 -11.39
CA ASP A 9 9.62 2.56 -10.25
C ASP A 9 8.24 2.88 -9.69
N VAL A 10 8.13 2.89 -8.37
CA VAL A 10 6.87 3.16 -7.67
C VAL A 10 7.10 4.35 -6.75
N GLU A 11 6.26 5.37 -6.90
CA GLU A 11 6.30 6.57 -6.09
C GLU A 11 4.94 6.78 -5.41
N PHE A 12 4.99 7.19 -4.15
CA PHE A 12 3.81 7.50 -3.35
C PHE A 12 3.74 8.98 -3.04
N ARG A 13 2.51 9.52 -3.00
CA ARG A 13 2.25 10.88 -2.53
C ARG A 13 0.86 10.95 -1.90
N VAL A 14 0.66 11.86 -0.96
CA VAL A 14 -0.68 12.21 -0.49
C VAL A 14 -1.13 13.48 -1.20
N LEU A 15 -2.29 13.43 -1.85
CA LEU A 15 -2.92 14.58 -2.52
C LEU A 15 -4.42 14.55 -2.24
N ASP A 16 -4.98 15.68 -1.78
CA ASP A 16 -6.41 15.82 -1.48
C ASP A 16 -6.97 14.68 -0.59
N ASP A 17 -6.27 14.32 0.50
CA ASP A 17 -6.60 13.19 1.39
C ASP A 17 -6.65 11.81 0.69
N HIS A 18 -5.97 11.66 -0.45
CA HIS A 18 -5.79 10.38 -1.12
C HIS A 18 -4.32 9.99 -1.16
N LEU A 19 -4.03 8.73 -0.84
CA LEU A 19 -2.75 8.11 -1.13
C LEU A 19 -2.73 7.75 -2.61
N GLU A 20 -1.85 8.37 -3.37
CA GLU A 20 -1.58 8.02 -4.75
C GLU A 20 -0.35 7.14 -4.87
N MET A 21 -0.43 6.14 -5.75
CA MET A 21 0.69 5.32 -6.16
C MET A 21 0.87 5.49 -7.66
N THR A 22 1.99 6.06 -8.07
CA THR A 22 2.38 6.19 -9.47
C THR A 22 3.39 5.11 -9.81
N VAL A 23 3.11 4.35 -10.87
CA VAL A 23 4.01 3.32 -11.39
C VAL A 23 4.55 3.78 -12.74
N SER A 24 5.87 3.84 -12.84
CA SER A 24 6.60 4.30 -14.02
C SER A 24 7.45 3.19 -14.63
N PHE A 25 7.52 3.13 -15.96
CA PHE A 25 8.36 2.22 -16.72
C PHE A 25 9.31 3.01 -17.61
N ALA A 26 10.61 3.00 -17.30
CA ALA A 26 11.62 3.78 -18.03
C ALA A 26 11.59 3.54 -19.55
N ASP A 27 11.42 2.28 -19.97
CA ASP A 27 11.44 1.90 -21.39
C ASP A 27 10.08 2.06 -22.10
N GLN A 28 8.98 2.27 -21.36
CA GLN A 28 7.61 2.33 -21.90
C GLN A 28 6.77 3.39 -21.15
N PRO A 29 7.06 4.69 -21.36
CA PRO A 29 6.41 5.79 -20.62
C PRO A 29 4.90 5.89 -20.86
N ASP A 30 4.42 5.42 -22.01
CA ASP A 30 3.01 5.33 -22.41
C ASP A 30 2.21 4.35 -21.53
N ARG A 31 2.90 3.52 -20.75
CA ARG A 31 2.30 2.53 -19.83
C ARG A 31 2.39 2.94 -18.38
N ASN A 32 2.84 4.15 -18.08
CA ASN A 32 2.80 4.71 -16.73
C ASN A 32 1.34 4.88 -16.29
N TYR A 33 1.06 4.66 -15.01
CA TYR A 33 -0.27 4.82 -14.47
C TYR A 33 -0.24 5.24 -13.01
N THR A 34 -1.32 5.87 -12.56
CA THR A 34 -1.54 6.25 -11.17
C THR A 34 -2.81 5.59 -10.67
N HIS A 35 -2.73 5.02 -9.47
CA HIS A 35 -3.88 4.58 -8.70
C HIS A 35 -4.01 5.42 -7.44
N ARG A 36 -5.23 5.51 -6.93
CA ARG A 36 -5.56 6.28 -5.73
C ARG A 36 -6.24 5.39 -4.71
N CYS A 37 -5.99 5.67 -3.44
CA CYS A 37 -6.67 5.10 -2.29
C CYS A 37 -7.15 6.25 -1.40
N LYS A 38 -8.42 6.22 -1.02
CA LYS A 38 -8.96 7.18 -0.05
C LYS A 38 -8.29 6.97 1.30
N ARG A 39 -8.03 8.04 2.05
CA ARG A 39 -7.52 7.94 3.42
C ARG A 39 -8.34 7.00 4.30
N ASP A 40 -9.66 7.07 4.24
CA ASP A 40 -10.53 6.18 5.03
C ASP A 40 -10.31 4.71 4.66
N VAL A 41 -10.17 4.39 3.37
CA VAL A 41 -9.88 3.03 2.92
C VAL A 41 -8.51 2.58 3.42
N TYR A 42 -7.49 3.44 3.30
CA TYR A 42 -6.15 3.14 3.82
C TYR A 42 -6.19 2.79 5.31
N ARG A 43 -6.93 3.59 6.08
CA ARG A 43 -7.16 3.40 7.51
C ARG A 43 -7.87 2.08 7.81
N GLU A 44 -8.97 1.77 7.12
CA GLU A 44 -9.71 0.51 7.31
C GLU A 44 -8.85 -0.71 6.97
N VAL A 45 -7.97 -0.62 5.95
CA VAL A 45 -7.03 -1.70 5.62
C VAL A 45 -6.05 -1.94 6.77
N ALA A 46 -5.49 -0.88 7.37
CA ALA A 46 -4.56 -1.01 8.49
C ALA A 46 -5.26 -1.68 9.70
N TYR A 47 -6.47 -1.20 10.03
CA TYR A 47 -7.27 -1.73 11.12
C TYR A 47 -7.65 -3.21 10.90
N ALA A 48 -8.16 -3.55 9.72
CA ALA A 48 -8.55 -4.90 9.36
C ALA A 48 -7.36 -5.88 9.40
N MET A 49 -6.16 -5.43 9.07
CA MET A 49 -4.94 -6.22 9.17
C MET A 49 -4.50 -6.44 10.63
N GLU A 50 -4.63 -5.42 11.47
CA GLU A 50 -4.31 -5.51 12.90
C GLU A 50 -5.21 -6.50 13.63
N GLU A 51 -6.53 -6.46 13.39
CA GLU A 51 -7.47 -7.46 13.92
C GLU A 51 -7.13 -8.90 13.52
N ARG A 52 -6.44 -9.06 12.38
CA ARG A 52 -6.05 -10.36 11.80
C ARG A 52 -4.56 -10.67 11.99
N ALA A 53 -3.86 -9.96 12.87
CA ALA A 53 -2.40 -10.01 13.01
C ALA A 53 -1.82 -11.43 13.12
N ALA A 54 -2.46 -12.30 13.92
CA ALA A 54 -1.99 -13.66 14.16
C ALA A 54 -1.97 -14.54 12.90
N GLY A 55 -2.93 -14.34 12.00
CA GLY A 55 -3.03 -15.09 10.74
C GLY A 55 -2.26 -14.45 9.59
N GLY A 56 -2.13 -13.13 9.60
CA GLY A 56 -1.80 -12.34 8.42
C GLY A 56 -2.96 -12.35 7.43
N SER A 57 -2.89 -11.45 6.45
CA SER A 57 -3.96 -11.24 5.47
C SER A 57 -3.44 -11.33 4.03
N THR A 58 -4.28 -11.84 3.15
CA THR A 58 -4.13 -11.72 1.70
C THR A 58 -4.86 -10.48 1.17
N LEU A 59 -4.56 -10.07 -0.06
CA LEU A 59 -5.27 -8.97 -0.71
C LEU A 59 -6.78 -9.28 -0.86
N GLU A 60 -7.11 -10.51 -1.24
CA GLU A 60 -8.49 -10.97 -1.44
C GLU A 60 -9.30 -10.93 -0.14
N GLU A 61 -8.75 -11.49 0.95
CA GLU A 61 -9.41 -11.45 2.27
C GLU A 61 -9.68 -10.02 2.76
N LEU A 62 -8.78 -9.07 2.48
CA LEU A 62 -8.97 -7.66 2.87
C LEU A 62 -10.02 -6.97 2.01
N VAL A 63 -10.05 -7.25 0.70
CA VAL A 63 -11.08 -6.75 -0.20
C VAL A 63 -12.46 -7.23 0.23
N GLU A 64 -12.59 -8.52 0.54
CA GLU A 64 -13.84 -9.11 1.01
C GLU A 64 -14.25 -8.55 2.39
N ALA A 65 -13.30 -8.38 3.31
CA ALA A 65 -13.59 -7.88 4.65
C ALA A 65 -14.06 -6.42 4.69
N ILE A 66 -13.54 -5.58 3.79
CA ILE A 66 -13.76 -4.12 3.79
C ILE A 66 -14.78 -3.72 2.69
N ASP A 67 -15.22 -4.68 1.85
CA ASP A 67 -16.10 -4.44 0.70
C ASP A 67 -15.62 -3.27 -0.17
N THR A 68 -14.34 -3.33 -0.57
CA THR A 68 -13.65 -2.21 -1.22
C THR A 68 -12.88 -2.66 -2.46
N PRO A 69 -12.80 -1.85 -3.54
CA PRO A 69 -12.12 -2.25 -4.76
C PRO A 69 -10.65 -2.67 -4.54
N TYR A 70 -10.25 -3.77 -5.19
CA TYR A 70 -8.87 -4.31 -5.19
C TYR A 70 -7.80 -3.24 -5.39
N THR A 71 -8.03 -2.29 -6.29
CA THR A 71 -7.06 -1.23 -6.59
C THR A 71 -6.73 -0.38 -5.36
N GLN A 72 -7.71 -0.04 -4.52
CA GLN A 72 -7.47 0.78 -3.34
C GLN A 72 -6.74 -0.01 -2.25
N VAL A 73 -7.18 -1.25 -1.98
CA VAL A 73 -6.52 -2.13 -1.01
C VAL A 73 -5.09 -2.44 -1.44
N ASN A 74 -4.86 -2.64 -2.73
CA ASN A 74 -3.52 -2.85 -3.28
C ASN A 74 -2.61 -1.64 -3.11
N VAL A 75 -3.12 -0.41 -3.33
CA VAL A 75 -2.35 0.83 -3.07
C VAL A 75 -1.98 0.95 -1.60
N ALA A 76 -2.94 0.70 -0.69
CA ALA A 76 -2.69 0.74 0.75
C ALA A 76 -1.60 -0.27 1.17
N LEU A 77 -1.73 -1.52 0.76
CA LEU A 77 -0.76 -2.57 1.04
C LEU A 77 0.62 -2.28 0.42
N ALA A 78 0.67 -1.69 -0.77
CA ALA A 78 1.93 -1.36 -1.42
C ALA A 78 2.70 -0.29 -0.62
N PHE A 79 2.01 0.74 -0.13
CA PHE A 79 2.62 1.77 0.70
C PHE A 79 3.05 1.25 2.07
N MET A 80 2.20 0.48 2.77
CA MET A 80 2.58 -0.13 4.04
C MET A 80 3.81 -1.04 3.93
N LYS A 81 3.98 -1.73 2.79
CA LYS A 81 5.18 -2.55 2.52
C LYS A 81 6.41 -1.69 2.29
N GLU A 82 6.26 -0.61 1.53
CA GLU A 82 7.36 0.32 1.24
C GLU A 82 7.86 1.01 2.52
N ARG A 83 6.94 1.37 3.43
CA ARG A 83 7.27 1.98 4.73
C ARG A 83 7.65 0.98 5.82
N GLY A 84 7.60 -0.32 5.54
CA GLY A 84 7.96 -1.35 6.52
C GLY A 84 6.94 -1.55 7.65
N CYS A 85 5.73 -0.99 7.54
CA CYS A 85 4.64 -1.26 8.50
C CYS A 85 4.18 -2.72 8.45
N VAL A 86 4.42 -3.41 7.34
CA VAL A 86 4.04 -4.81 7.15
C VAL A 86 5.16 -5.65 6.53
N GLU A 87 5.17 -6.93 6.86
CA GLU A 87 6.09 -7.92 6.32
C GLU A 87 5.34 -8.97 5.50
N VAL A 88 5.96 -9.44 4.42
CA VAL A 88 5.41 -10.56 3.65
C VAL A 88 6.09 -11.85 4.06
N ARG A 89 5.31 -12.81 4.59
CA ARG A 89 5.78 -14.17 4.89
C ARG A 89 5.04 -15.15 4.01
N ARG A 90 5.77 -15.85 3.14
CA ARG A 90 5.23 -16.72 2.09
C ARG A 90 4.29 -15.95 1.15
N ARG A 91 2.97 -16.09 1.31
CA ARG A 91 1.92 -15.46 0.48
C ARG A 91 0.98 -14.54 1.27
N ARG A 92 1.27 -14.30 2.55
CA ARG A 92 0.44 -13.47 3.43
C ARG A 92 1.23 -12.29 3.93
N THR A 93 0.51 -11.21 4.20
CA THR A 93 1.05 -9.95 4.71
C THR A 93 0.70 -9.83 6.18
N TYR A 94 1.70 -9.56 7.02
CA TYR A 94 1.58 -9.50 8.47
C TYR A 94 1.95 -8.09 8.96
N PRO A 95 1.31 -7.58 10.02
CA PRO A 95 1.84 -6.44 10.76
C PRO A 95 3.30 -6.63 11.15
N ALA A 96 4.13 -5.59 10.98
CA ALA A 96 5.51 -5.59 11.48
C ALA A 96 5.58 -5.29 12.99
N SER A 97 4.53 -4.67 13.55
CA SER A 97 4.38 -4.34 14.95
C SER A 97 2.99 -4.77 15.48
N GLY A 98 2.75 -4.57 16.78
CA GLY A 98 1.43 -4.76 17.40
C GLY A 98 0.48 -3.56 17.27
N TRP A 99 0.92 -2.50 16.59
CA TRP A 99 0.24 -1.19 16.47
C TRP A 99 0.27 -0.74 15.01
N LEU A 100 -0.14 -1.63 14.10
CA LEU A 100 -0.08 -1.40 12.66
C LEU A 100 -0.94 -0.20 12.27
N TYR A 101 -2.09 -0.03 12.89
CA TYR A 101 -2.96 1.10 12.60
C TYR A 101 -2.21 2.42 12.84
N GLU A 102 -1.61 2.57 14.01
CA GLU A 102 -0.88 3.78 14.40
C GLU A 102 0.33 3.99 13.50
N ASP A 103 1.14 2.96 13.28
CA ASP A 103 2.33 3.03 12.43
C ASP A 103 1.97 3.47 10.99
N ALA A 104 0.93 2.86 10.41
CA ALA A 104 0.44 3.20 9.07
C ALA A 104 -0.05 4.65 9.00
N MET A 105 -0.82 5.10 10.00
CA MET A 105 -1.33 6.47 10.02
C MET A 105 -0.22 7.50 10.23
N ILE A 106 0.82 7.19 11.02
CA ILE A 106 2.00 8.04 11.16
C ILE A 106 2.69 8.21 9.81
N GLU A 107 2.94 7.13 9.08
CA GLU A 107 3.61 7.19 7.77
C GLU A 107 2.78 7.93 6.72
N PHE A 108 1.45 7.75 6.72
CA PHE A 108 0.56 8.52 5.87
C PHE A 108 0.65 10.02 6.17
N MET A 109 0.59 10.42 7.44
CA MET A 109 0.65 11.82 7.85
C MET A 109 2.03 12.42 7.58
N ALA A 110 3.10 11.67 7.82
CA ALA A 110 4.47 12.08 7.50
C ALA A 110 4.63 12.35 6.00
N LEU A 111 4.09 11.48 5.13
CA LEU A 111 4.08 11.69 3.68
C LEU A 111 3.24 12.89 3.27
N ALA A 112 2.14 13.17 3.97
CA ALA A 112 1.29 14.34 3.71
C ALA A 112 1.95 15.67 4.11
N GLU A 113 2.70 15.68 5.21
CA GLU A 113 3.41 16.87 5.70
C GLU A 113 4.72 17.11 4.96
N CYS A 114 5.39 16.06 4.49
CA CYS A 114 6.67 16.15 3.79
C CYS A 114 6.67 15.29 2.51
N PRO A 115 6.09 15.80 1.40
CA PRO A 115 5.94 15.05 0.15
C PRO A 115 7.26 14.59 -0.49
N ASP A 116 8.38 15.20 -0.09
CA ASP A 116 9.70 15.01 -0.70
C ASP A 116 10.63 14.07 0.10
N VAL A 117 10.17 13.48 1.22
CA VAL A 117 11.01 12.56 2.02
C VAL A 117 10.96 11.16 1.42
N ARG A 118 12.01 10.84 0.67
CA ARG A 118 12.36 9.50 0.17
C ARG A 118 13.31 8.79 1.12
#